data_AF-A0A0M3J677-F1
#
_entry.id   AF-A0A0M3J677-F1
#
_cell.length_a   1.000
_cell.length_b   1.000
_cell.length_c   1.000
_cell.angle_alpha   90.00
_cell.angle_beta   90.00
_cell.angle_gamma   90.00
#
_symmetry.space_group_name_H-M   'P 1'
#
loop_
_entity.id
_entity.type
_entity.pdbx_description
1 polymer ?
#
loop_
_entity_poly.entity_id
_entity_poly.type
_entity_poly.pdbx_seq_one_letter_code
_entity_poly.pdbx_strand_id
1 'polypeptide(L)'
;MLKEPKDFKPEDYRVVLKCDKQMAKGQLKGGTVVNFDELPFSKHADSVQNAIDAWQWIIAPMKVDEFFDNIFENKTLVVHRKNPQYYGNLYSTKKFVKILQEHYLEYGTHVNAAVYIDGERYTPNGIGKVYPNEIRAHLNAGHSIQFVNPQTYCNSVWHLCDTIQEMFGSFVGANTYLTPAGTAGFAPHWDEIDAFLMQVEGRKHWKVFAPVGEGDALPRDSSGNFSDSDLAGRTPVFDGWIEQGDLIYIPRGFIHQVFIHSLCY
;
A
#
# COMPACT_ATOMS: atom_id res chain seq x y z
N MET A 1 -26.34 -3.74 -10.60
CA MET A 1 -25.22 -4.51 -11.21
C MET A 1 -24.43 -3.56 -12.09
N LEU A 2 -23.25 -3.15 -11.61
CA LEU A 2 -22.29 -2.33 -12.33
C LEU A 2 -21.70 -3.18 -13.47
N LYS A 3 -22.33 -3.17 -14.66
CA LYS A 3 -21.88 -3.97 -15.81
C LYS A 3 -20.85 -3.19 -16.61
N GLU A 4 -19.75 -3.85 -16.94
CA GLU A 4 -18.67 -3.27 -17.74
C GLU A 4 -19.16 -2.80 -19.11
N PRO A 5 -18.69 -1.62 -19.59
CA PRO A 5 -18.89 -1.21 -20.98
C PRO A 5 -18.41 -2.30 -21.93
N LYS A 6 -19.08 -2.43 -23.10
CA LYS A 6 -18.74 -3.48 -24.08
C LYS A 6 -17.33 -3.38 -24.63
N ASP A 7 -16.73 -2.19 -24.54
CA ASP A 7 -15.39 -1.82 -25.00
C ASP A 7 -14.37 -1.72 -23.86
N PHE A 8 -14.72 -2.14 -22.65
CA PHE A 8 -13.80 -2.15 -21.50
C PHE A 8 -12.55 -2.99 -21.79
N LYS A 9 -11.38 -2.38 -21.62
CA LYS A 9 -10.08 -3.02 -21.74
C LYS A 9 -9.28 -2.81 -20.45
N PRO A 10 -8.96 -3.89 -19.71
CA PRO A 10 -8.18 -3.79 -18.48
C PRO A 10 -6.89 -2.98 -18.62
N GLU A 11 -6.19 -3.13 -19.74
CA GLU A 11 -4.94 -2.44 -20.07
C GLU A 11 -5.05 -0.91 -20.16
N ASP A 12 -6.23 -0.36 -20.44
CA ASP A 12 -6.41 1.09 -20.53
C ASP A 12 -6.35 1.76 -19.15
N TYR A 13 -6.56 0.98 -18.08
CA TYR A 13 -6.64 1.42 -16.69
C TYR A 13 -5.44 0.99 -15.84
N ARG A 14 -4.40 0.40 -16.46
CA ARG A 14 -3.18 -0.01 -15.75
C ARG A 14 -1.91 0.30 -16.52
N VAL A 15 -0.84 0.59 -15.79
CA VAL A 15 0.53 0.54 -16.29
C VAL A 15 1.34 -0.42 -15.41
N VAL A 16 2.04 -1.37 -16.04
CA VAL A 16 2.88 -2.35 -15.34
C VAL A 16 4.32 -2.20 -15.81
N LEU A 17 5.18 -1.74 -14.92
CA LEU A 17 6.61 -1.60 -15.14
C LEU A 17 7.34 -2.81 -14.56
N LYS A 18 8.07 -3.56 -15.40
CA LYS A 18 8.93 -4.66 -14.96
C LYS A 18 10.39 -4.22 -15.08
N CYS A 19 11.03 -3.96 -13.95
CA CYS A 19 12.45 -3.65 -13.93
C CYS A 19 13.26 -4.93 -14.19
N ASP A 20 14.15 -4.88 -15.16
CA ASP A 20 15.24 -5.85 -15.24
C ASP A 20 16.27 -5.57 -14.14
N LYS A 21 17.09 -6.57 -13.79
CA LYS A 21 18.16 -6.41 -12.77
C LYS A 21 19.07 -5.20 -13.05
N GLN A 22 19.16 -4.73 -14.31
CA GLN A 22 19.92 -3.54 -14.70
C GLN A 22 19.15 -2.21 -14.55
N MET A 23 17.81 -2.23 -14.59
CA MET A 23 16.91 -1.07 -14.45
C MET A 23 16.52 -0.80 -12.99
N ALA A 24 16.78 -1.72 -12.07
CA ALA A 24 16.72 -1.52 -10.62
C ALA A 24 17.72 -0.46 -10.08
N LYS A 25 18.28 0.36 -10.97
CA LYS A 25 19.10 1.54 -10.72
C LYS A 25 18.27 2.79 -10.44
N GLY A 26 17.03 2.66 -9.96
CA GLY A 26 16.31 3.71 -9.21
C GLY A 26 16.91 3.95 -7.82
N GLN A 27 18.21 3.72 -7.69
CA GLN A 27 19.04 3.99 -6.53
C GLN A 27 19.62 5.39 -6.74
N LEU A 28 19.85 6.12 -5.65
CA LEU A 28 20.88 7.16 -5.65
C LEU A 28 22.11 6.59 -6.37
N LYS A 29 22.74 7.34 -7.29
CA LYS A 29 23.88 6.88 -8.12
C LYS A 29 24.78 5.91 -7.33
N GLY A 30 24.75 4.60 -7.65
CA GLY A 30 25.77 3.65 -7.20
C GLY A 30 25.39 2.42 -6.37
N GLY A 31 24.16 1.87 -6.41
CA GLY A 31 23.93 0.58 -5.72
C GLY A 31 23.41 0.67 -4.29
N THR A 32 23.34 1.88 -3.71
CA THR A 32 23.13 2.05 -2.27
C THR A 32 21.65 1.93 -1.89
N VAL A 33 21.38 1.03 -0.93
CA VAL A 33 20.08 0.91 -0.28
C VAL A 33 19.79 2.19 0.51
N VAL A 34 18.58 2.73 0.40
CA VAL A 34 18.19 3.95 1.11
C VAL A 34 18.19 3.68 2.62
N ASN A 35 18.89 4.54 3.36
CA ASN A 35 18.97 4.50 4.82
C ASN A 35 18.20 5.68 5.43
N PHE A 36 17.04 5.40 6.02
CA PHE A 36 16.19 6.38 6.68
C PHE A 36 16.75 6.93 8.01
N ASP A 37 17.78 6.30 8.58
CA ASP A 37 18.47 6.86 9.75
C ASP A 37 19.34 8.08 9.38
N GLU A 38 19.60 8.28 8.08
CA GLU A 38 20.33 9.43 7.53
C GLU A 38 19.41 10.53 6.96
N LEU A 39 18.09 10.42 7.17
CA LEU A 39 17.08 11.34 6.61
C LEU A 39 17.29 11.55 5.09
N PRO A 40 17.09 10.51 4.26
CA PRO A 40 17.32 10.59 2.82
C PRO A 40 16.42 11.66 2.19
N PHE A 41 16.83 12.19 1.04
CA PHE A 41 16.09 13.27 0.37
C PHE A 41 15.98 14.56 1.21
N SER A 42 17.01 14.88 1.99
CA SER A 42 17.07 16.14 2.79
C SER A 42 18.30 17.00 2.46
N LYS A 43 18.97 16.72 1.34
CA LYS A 43 20.26 17.33 1.00
C LYS A 43 20.13 18.73 0.41
N HIS A 44 18.99 19.04 -0.20
CA HIS A 44 18.75 20.34 -0.80
C HIS A 44 18.30 21.33 0.27
N ALA A 45 18.73 22.59 0.14
CA ALA A 45 18.17 23.69 0.90
C ALA A 45 16.72 24.01 0.46
N ASP A 46 16.39 23.67 -0.79
CA ASP A 46 15.04 23.75 -1.35
C ASP A 46 14.26 22.46 -1.03
N SER A 47 13.25 22.59 -0.20
CA SER A 47 12.42 21.48 0.27
C SER A 47 11.52 20.91 -0.83
N VAL A 48 11.15 21.70 -1.85
CA VAL A 48 10.40 21.21 -3.01
C VAL A 48 11.24 20.22 -3.82
N GLN A 49 12.54 20.50 -3.99
CA GLN A 49 13.44 19.58 -4.69
C GLN A 49 13.64 18.28 -3.89
N ASN A 50 13.72 18.36 -2.56
CA ASN A 50 13.76 17.18 -1.69
C ASN A 50 12.49 16.30 -1.88
N ALA A 51 11.31 16.92 -1.94
CA ALA A 51 10.05 16.25 -2.22
C ALA A 51 10.04 15.57 -3.60
N ILE A 52 10.54 16.27 -4.64
CA ILE A 52 10.69 15.71 -6.01
C ILE A 52 11.61 14.50 -6.03
N ASP A 53 12.75 14.55 -5.35
CA ASP A 53 13.68 13.44 -5.28
C ASP A 53 13.09 12.22 -4.54
N ALA A 54 12.41 12.47 -3.42
CA ALA A 54 11.72 11.42 -2.67
C ALA A 54 10.61 10.77 -3.51
N TRP A 55 9.81 11.58 -4.19
CA TRP A 55 8.73 11.09 -5.05
C TRP A 55 9.26 10.30 -6.23
N GLN A 56 10.25 10.85 -6.94
CA GLN A 56 10.90 10.17 -8.06
C GLN A 56 11.49 8.82 -7.62
N TRP A 57 12.03 8.72 -6.40
CA TRP A 57 12.42 7.43 -5.83
C TRP A 57 11.20 6.51 -5.59
N ILE A 58 10.12 6.97 -4.96
CA ILE A 58 8.93 6.12 -4.70
C ILE A 58 8.40 5.47 -5.97
N ILE A 59 8.31 6.19 -7.10
CA ILE A 59 7.68 5.68 -8.34
C ILE A 59 8.67 5.17 -9.38
N ALA A 60 9.98 5.26 -9.15
CA ALA A 60 10.99 4.83 -10.14
C ALA A 60 10.72 3.40 -10.65
N PRO A 61 10.82 3.15 -11.98
CA PRO A 61 11.40 4.04 -12.99
C PRO A 61 10.40 4.97 -13.69
N MET A 62 9.14 5.05 -13.22
CA MET A 62 8.17 6.04 -13.71
C MET A 62 8.72 7.45 -13.48
N LYS A 63 8.61 8.33 -14.48
CA LYS A 63 8.98 9.74 -14.33
C LYS A 63 7.87 10.51 -13.63
N VAL A 64 8.23 11.51 -12.85
CA VAL A 64 7.27 12.35 -12.12
C VAL A 64 6.21 12.96 -13.05
N ASP A 65 6.64 13.62 -14.13
CA ASP A 65 5.71 14.26 -15.08
C ASP A 65 4.79 13.23 -15.75
N GLU A 66 5.34 12.08 -16.17
CA GLU A 66 4.57 11.01 -16.81
C GLU A 66 3.51 10.42 -15.86
N PHE A 67 3.83 10.31 -14.58
CA PHE A 67 2.90 9.87 -13.55
C PHE A 67 1.73 10.84 -13.43
N PHE A 68 1.98 12.13 -13.26
CA PHE A 68 0.90 13.10 -13.09
C PHE A 68 0.08 13.33 -14.37
N ASP A 69 0.72 13.28 -15.54
CA ASP A 69 0.05 13.50 -16.83
C ASP A 69 -0.87 12.33 -17.22
N ASN A 70 -0.50 11.09 -16.89
CA ASN A 70 -1.13 9.90 -17.49
C ASN A 70 -1.62 8.84 -16.50
N ILE A 71 -1.23 8.92 -15.23
CA ILE A 71 -1.47 7.85 -14.24
C ILE A 71 -2.31 8.36 -13.08
N PHE A 72 -1.92 9.47 -12.47
CA PHE A 72 -2.58 10.03 -11.28
C PHE A 72 -4.08 10.21 -11.54
N GLU A 73 -4.90 9.74 -10.60
CA GLU A 73 -6.37 9.73 -10.64
C GLU A 73 -7.01 8.97 -11.82
N ASN A 74 -6.23 8.26 -12.64
CA ASN A 74 -6.72 7.63 -13.87
C ASN A 74 -6.42 6.13 -13.95
N LYS A 75 -5.20 5.71 -13.59
CA LYS A 75 -4.73 4.34 -13.81
C LYS A 75 -4.03 3.78 -12.58
N THR A 76 -4.19 2.48 -12.36
CA THR A 76 -3.33 1.78 -11.40
C THR A 76 -1.91 1.66 -11.97
N LEU A 77 -0.89 1.95 -11.17
CA LEU A 77 0.52 1.75 -11.56
C LEU A 77 1.12 0.64 -10.73
N VAL A 78 1.69 -0.37 -11.38
CA VAL A 78 2.39 -1.48 -10.73
C VAL A 78 3.85 -1.43 -11.14
N VAL A 79 4.76 -1.44 -10.17
CA VAL A 79 6.20 -1.45 -10.39
C VAL A 79 6.81 -2.68 -9.77
N HIS A 80 7.19 -3.64 -10.60
CA HIS A 80 7.97 -4.82 -10.19
C HIS A 80 9.46 -4.51 -10.26
N ARG A 81 10.11 -4.38 -9.10
CA ARG A 81 11.52 -3.94 -9.01
C ARG A 81 12.51 -5.08 -8.99
N LYS A 82 12.10 -6.27 -8.54
CA LYS A 82 13.01 -7.40 -8.27
C LYS A 82 14.17 -7.00 -7.35
N ASN A 83 13.90 -6.09 -6.40
CA ASN A 83 14.86 -5.59 -5.42
C ASN A 83 14.24 -5.57 -4.02
N PRO A 84 14.37 -6.67 -3.25
CA PRO A 84 13.80 -6.75 -1.90
C PRO A 84 14.33 -5.70 -0.91
N GLN A 85 15.48 -5.10 -1.19
CA GLN A 85 16.09 -4.09 -0.35
C GLN A 85 15.71 -2.66 -0.76
N TYR A 86 14.78 -2.49 -1.72
CA TYR A 86 14.48 -1.18 -2.28
C TYR A 86 14.06 -0.15 -1.23
N TYR A 87 13.18 -0.54 -0.31
CA TYR A 87 12.69 0.31 0.78
C TYR A 87 13.62 0.38 1.99
N GLY A 88 14.76 -0.31 1.95
CA GLY A 88 15.78 -0.30 3.00
C GLY A 88 15.20 -0.53 4.40
N ASN A 89 15.47 0.40 5.30
CA ASN A 89 14.97 0.39 6.68
C ASN A 89 13.72 1.27 6.89
N LEU A 90 12.93 1.60 5.85
CA LEU A 90 11.72 2.42 5.98
C LEU A 90 10.77 1.93 7.08
N TYR A 91 10.40 0.64 7.04
CA TYR A 91 9.53 0.01 8.04
C TYR A 91 9.77 -1.51 8.09
N SER A 92 9.38 -2.16 9.18
CA SER A 92 9.46 -3.63 9.33
C SER A 92 8.56 -4.13 10.45
N THR A 93 8.23 -5.43 10.44
CA THR A 93 7.54 -6.07 11.56
C THR A 93 8.34 -5.90 12.87
N LYS A 94 9.68 -5.91 12.79
CA LYS A 94 10.55 -5.65 13.95
C LYS A 94 10.37 -4.23 14.50
N LYS A 95 10.28 -3.21 13.63
CA LYS A 95 10.00 -1.83 14.06
C LYS A 95 8.62 -1.73 14.72
N PHE A 96 7.60 -2.37 14.15
CA PHE A 96 6.26 -2.39 14.75
C PHE A 96 6.25 -3.01 16.16
N VAL A 97 6.90 -4.17 16.35
CA VAL A 97 7.00 -4.81 17.67
C VAL A 97 7.74 -3.92 18.68
N LYS A 98 8.81 -3.24 18.26
CA LYS A 98 9.53 -2.30 19.12
C LYS A 98 8.63 -1.12 19.54
N ILE A 99 7.85 -0.56 18.61
CA ILE A 99 6.90 0.52 18.89
C ILE A 99 5.87 0.07 19.96
N LEU A 100 5.31 -1.14 19.85
CA LEU A 100 4.37 -1.68 20.86
C LEU A 100 5.00 -1.85 22.24
N GLN A 101 6.31 -2.09 22.31
CA GLN A 101 7.04 -2.23 23.58
C GLN A 101 7.33 -0.87 24.22
N GLU A 102 7.63 0.14 23.41
CA GLU A 102 8.07 1.47 23.87
C GLU A 102 6.91 2.44 24.10
N HIS A 103 5.76 2.22 23.46
CA HIS A 103 4.62 3.12 23.51
C HIS A 103 3.34 2.45 24.06
N TYR A 104 2.39 3.30 24.44
CA TYR A 104 1.04 2.87 24.84
C TYR A 104 0.13 3.00 23.61
N LEU A 105 -0.09 1.88 22.91
CA LEU A 105 -0.98 1.78 21.75
C LEU A 105 -2.21 0.96 22.10
N GLU A 106 -3.37 1.39 21.64
CA GLU A 106 -4.67 0.76 21.96
C GLU A 106 -5.35 0.16 20.75
N TYR A 107 -6.11 -0.92 21.00
CA TYR A 107 -7.05 -1.46 20.02
C TYR A 107 -8.11 -0.42 19.64
N GLY A 108 -8.53 -0.42 18.38
CA GLY A 108 -9.56 0.49 17.86
C GLY A 108 -9.03 1.87 17.47
N THR A 109 -8.10 2.42 18.27
CA THR A 109 -7.51 3.74 18.00
C THR A 109 -6.24 3.63 17.15
N HIS A 110 -5.33 2.73 17.52
CA HIS A 110 -4.02 2.63 16.89
C HIS A 110 -3.85 1.33 16.12
N VAL A 111 -4.34 0.23 16.69
CA VAL A 111 -4.18 -1.11 16.12
C VAL A 111 -5.53 -1.76 15.93
N ASN A 112 -5.75 -2.37 14.77
CA ASN A 112 -6.94 -3.14 14.49
C ASN A 112 -6.57 -4.54 14.02
N ALA A 113 -7.25 -5.56 14.56
CA ALA A 113 -7.28 -6.89 13.98
C ALA A 113 -8.44 -6.96 12.98
N ALA A 114 -8.22 -7.58 11.83
CA ALA A 114 -9.21 -7.72 10.78
C ALA A 114 -9.18 -9.12 10.18
N VAL A 115 -10.37 -9.65 9.90
CA VAL A 115 -10.55 -10.97 9.28
C VAL A 115 -11.60 -10.85 8.20
N TYR A 116 -11.34 -11.51 7.06
CA TYR A 116 -12.30 -11.71 5.99
C TYR A 116 -12.35 -13.20 5.62
N ILE A 117 -13.45 -13.86 5.96
CA ILE A 117 -13.68 -15.29 5.73
C ILE A 117 -15.13 -15.45 5.27
N ASP A 118 -15.35 -16.29 4.25
CA ASP A 118 -16.68 -16.64 3.74
C ASP A 118 -17.58 -15.43 3.37
N GLY A 119 -16.98 -14.37 2.83
CA GLY A 119 -17.70 -13.16 2.41
C GLY A 119 -17.99 -12.16 3.52
N GLU A 120 -17.61 -12.45 4.77
CA GLU A 120 -17.90 -11.62 5.93
C GLU A 120 -16.63 -11.00 6.53
N ARG A 121 -16.67 -9.69 6.80
CA ARG A 121 -15.59 -8.94 7.46
C ARG A 121 -15.94 -8.69 8.92
N TYR A 122 -15.07 -9.08 9.83
CA TYR A 122 -15.18 -8.74 11.26
C TYR A 122 -13.86 -8.21 11.83
N THR A 123 -13.97 -7.47 12.94
CA THR A 123 -12.85 -6.82 13.63
C THR A 123 -12.73 -7.39 15.04
N PRO A 124 -11.93 -8.46 15.26
CA PRO A 124 -11.82 -9.11 16.57
C PRO A 124 -10.84 -8.36 17.48
N ASN A 125 -11.03 -7.05 17.69
CA ASN A 125 -10.16 -6.24 18.54
C ASN A 125 -10.23 -6.69 20.01
N GLY A 126 -9.09 -6.64 20.70
CA GLY A 126 -9.04 -6.66 22.15
C GLY A 126 -9.52 -5.34 22.76
N ILE A 127 -9.30 -5.16 24.07
CA ILE A 127 -9.67 -3.94 24.81
C ILE A 127 -8.41 -3.31 25.38
N GLY A 128 -8.27 -1.98 25.23
CA GLY A 128 -7.17 -1.22 25.81
C GLY A 128 -5.84 -1.46 25.10
N LYS A 129 -4.74 -1.45 25.89
CA LYS A 129 -3.38 -1.54 25.37
C LYS A 129 -3.11 -2.84 24.61
N VAL A 130 -2.45 -2.72 23.47
CA VAL A 130 -1.98 -3.83 22.63
C VAL A 130 -0.55 -4.21 22.99
N TYR A 131 -0.31 -5.50 23.23
CA TYR A 131 1.01 -6.06 23.52
C TYR A 131 1.52 -6.97 22.38
N PRO A 132 2.85 -7.12 22.22
CA PRO A 132 3.42 -7.97 21.16
C PRO A 132 2.96 -9.44 21.15
N ASN A 133 2.68 -10.02 22.31
CA ASN A 133 2.15 -11.39 22.43
C ASN A 133 0.72 -11.50 21.89
N GLU A 134 -0.10 -10.46 22.01
CA GLU A 134 -1.45 -10.44 21.44
C GLU A 134 -1.38 -10.33 19.91
N ILE A 135 -0.50 -9.49 19.38
CA ILE A 135 -0.24 -9.45 17.92
C ILE A 135 0.15 -10.83 17.41
N ARG A 136 1.06 -11.52 18.11
CA ARG A 136 1.44 -12.90 17.75
C ARG A 136 0.24 -13.84 17.78
N ALA A 137 -0.62 -13.73 18.79
CA ALA A 137 -1.84 -14.55 18.89
C ALA A 137 -2.80 -14.27 17.72
N HIS A 138 -3.01 -13.02 17.35
CA HIS A 138 -3.80 -12.64 16.18
C HIS A 138 -3.25 -13.25 14.89
N LEU A 139 -1.94 -13.13 14.65
CA LEU A 139 -1.32 -13.69 13.45
C LEU A 139 -1.42 -15.21 13.40
N ASN A 140 -1.21 -15.90 14.54
CA ASN A 140 -1.37 -17.35 14.64
C ASN A 140 -2.83 -17.81 14.40
N ALA A 141 -3.80 -16.95 14.74
CA ALA A 141 -5.22 -17.18 14.46
C ALA A 141 -5.62 -16.81 13.02
N GLY A 142 -4.69 -16.36 12.18
CA GLY A 142 -4.96 -15.98 10.80
C GLY A 142 -5.51 -14.56 10.63
N HIS A 143 -5.44 -13.71 11.66
CA HIS A 143 -5.95 -12.35 11.60
C HIS A 143 -4.91 -11.41 10.96
N SER A 144 -5.37 -10.47 10.13
CA SER A 144 -4.55 -9.34 9.69
C SER A 144 -4.49 -8.27 10.78
N ILE A 145 -3.36 -7.60 10.88
CA ILE A 145 -3.14 -6.46 11.79
C ILE A 145 -2.94 -5.20 10.97
N GLN A 146 -3.76 -4.19 11.23
CA GLN A 146 -3.57 -2.82 10.78
C GLN A 146 -2.97 -2.00 11.92
N PHE A 147 -1.93 -1.22 11.62
CA PHE A 147 -1.43 -0.16 12.50
C PHE A 147 -1.62 1.19 11.82
N VAL A 148 -2.39 2.05 12.45
CA VAL A 148 -2.85 3.34 11.94
C VAL A 148 -1.91 4.44 12.38
N ASN A 149 -1.62 5.39 11.48
CA ASN A 149 -0.78 6.56 11.74
C ASN A 149 0.62 6.16 12.33
N PRO A 150 1.36 5.25 11.66
CA PRO A 150 2.69 4.85 12.10
C PRO A 150 3.69 6.01 12.15
N GLN A 151 3.48 7.08 11.37
CA GLN A 151 4.35 8.26 11.37
C GLN A 151 4.44 8.91 12.75
N THR A 152 3.43 8.80 13.61
CA THR A 152 3.49 9.33 14.98
C THR A 152 4.59 8.67 15.83
N TYR A 153 4.93 7.41 15.53
CA TYR A 153 5.82 6.59 16.35
C TYR A 153 7.06 6.09 15.58
N CYS A 154 7.17 6.41 14.28
CA CYS A 154 8.21 5.91 13.40
C CYS A 154 8.81 7.04 12.56
N ASN A 155 9.97 7.55 12.98
CA ASN A 155 10.64 8.69 12.33
C ASN A 155 10.89 8.46 10.83
N SER A 156 11.19 7.23 10.41
CA SER A 156 11.40 6.94 8.99
C SER A 156 10.14 7.07 8.15
N VAL A 157 8.97 6.71 8.71
CA VAL A 157 7.67 6.88 8.04
C VAL A 157 7.24 8.34 8.10
N TRP A 158 7.42 9.01 9.24
CA TRP A 158 7.20 10.44 9.38
C TRP A 158 8.00 11.24 8.36
N HIS A 159 9.31 11.03 8.30
CA HIS A 159 10.19 11.73 7.37
C HIS A 159 9.72 11.58 5.92
N LEU A 160 9.36 10.36 5.50
CA LEU A 160 8.89 10.14 4.13
C LEU A 160 7.55 10.85 3.87
N CYS A 161 6.56 10.70 4.75
CA CYS A 161 5.25 11.35 4.63
C CYS A 161 5.40 12.88 4.60
N ASP A 162 6.17 13.44 5.53
CA ASP A 162 6.43 14.87 5.66
C ASP A 162 7.13 15.44 4.42
N THR A 163 8.10 14.71 3.87
CA THR A 163 8.82 15.12 2.67
C THR A 163 7.89 15.13 1.45
N ILE A 164 7.06 14.10 1.25
CA ILE A 164 6.22 14.02 0.03
C ILE A 164 4.94 14.84 0.12
N GLN A 165 4.47 15.23 1.32
CA GLN A 165 3.31 16.11 1.47
C GLN A 165 3.54 17.48 0.81
N GLU A 166 4.80 17.93 0.74
CA GLU A 166 5.18 19.19 0.10
C GLU A 166 4.93 19.16 -1.41
N MET A 167 5.13 18.02 -2.07
CA MET A 167 4.80 17.87 -3.47
C MET A 167 3.28 17.85 -3.70
N PHE A 168 2.56 17.08 -2.88
CA PHE A 168 1.12 16.90 -3.08
C PHE A 168 0.28 18.10 -2.67
N GLY A 169 0.82 19.01 -1.84
CA GLY A 169 0.06 20.12 -1.28
C GLY A 169 -1.16 19.66 -0.47
N SER A 170 -1.11 18.41 0.03
CA SER A 170 -2.18 17.72 0.73
C SER A 170 -1.59 16.89 1.87
N PHE A 171 -2.41 16.55 2.86
CA PHE A 171 -2.00 15.68 3.94
C PHE A 171 -1.60 14.30 3.40
N VAL A 172 -0.43 13.81 3.82
CA VAL A 172 0.04 12.46 3.52
C VAL A 172 0.13 11.65 4.81
N GLY A 173 -0.70 10.61 4.89
CA GLY A 173 -0.71 9.65 5.98
C GLY A 173 -0.23 8.27 5.55
N ALA A 174 -0.09 7.37 6.51
CA ALA A 174 0.21 5.97 6.26
C ALA A 174 -0.62 5.05 7.17
N ASN A 175 -0.82 3.83 6.71
CA ASN A 175 -1.25 2.67 7.49
C ASN A 175 -0.30 1.52 7.16
N THR A 176 -0.09 0.60 8.10
CA THR A 176 0.67 -0.64 7.83
C THR A 176 -0.21 -1.86 8.02
N TYR A 177 -0.02 -2.88 7.20
CA TYR A 177 -0.86 -4.07 7.16
C TYR A 177 -0.02 -5.34 7.20
N LEU A 178 -0.01 -6.02 8.35
CA LEU A 178 0.65 -7.31 8.54
C LEU A 178 -0.38 -8.42 8.45
N THR A 179 -0.22 -9.33 7.49
CA THR A 179 -1.20 -10.39 7.20
C THR A 179 -0.48 -11.74 7.16
N PRO A 180 -0.94 -12.76 7.89
CA PRO A 180 -0.34 -14.09 7.87
C PRO A 180 -0.62 -14.83 6.55
N ALA A 181 0.22 -15.82 6.23
CA ALA A 181 0.07 -16.62 5.02
C ALA A 181 -1.25 -17.40 5.00
N GLY A 182 -1.85 -17.56 3.82
CA GLY A 182 -3.11 -18.31 3.65
C GLY A 182 -4.37 -17.56 4.05
N THR A 183 -4.32 -16.24 4.29
CA THR A 183 -5.43 -15.46 4.84
C THR A 183 -5.73 -14.19 4.06
N ALA A 184 -6.90 -13.61 4.34
CA ALA A 184 -7.33 -12.29 3.90
C ALA A 184 -7.89 -11.52 5.11
N GLY A 185 -7.57 -10.22 5.21
CA GLY A 185 -8.04 -9.38 6.31
C GLY A 185 -9.25 -8.52 6.00
N PHE A 186 -9.46 -8.20 4.72
CA PHE A 186 -10.39 -7.16 4.29
C PHE A 186 -11.19 -7.67 3.09
N ALA A 187 -12.49 -7.36 3.08
CA ALA A 187 -13.36 -7.57 1.93
C ALA A 187 -12.94 -6.64 0.78
N PRO A 188 -13.35 -6.91 -0.48
CA PRO A 188 -13.17 -5.95 -1.55
C PRO A 188 -13.85 -4.60 -1.25
N HIS A 189 -13.14 -3.50 -1.45
CA HIS A 189 -13.62 -2.13 -1.22
C HIS A 189 -12.82 -1.14 -2.09
N TRP A 190 -13.29 0.11 -2.17
CA TRP A 190 -12.46 1.24 -2.56
C TRP A 190 -12.34 2.22 -1.39
N ASP A 191 -11.25 2.98 -1.41
CA ASP A 191 -11.04 4.10 -0.50
C ASP A 191 -11.29 5.44 -1.20
N GLU A 192 -11.43 6.49 -0.41
CA GLU A 192 -11.57 7.90 -0.78
C GLU A 192 -10.22 8.61 -1.02
N ILE A 193 -9.12 7.86 -0.93
CA ILE A 193 -7.75 8.38 -1.04
C ILE A 193 -6.98 7.74 -2.19
N ASP A 194 -6.00 8.47 -2.70
CA ASP A 194 -4.97 7.96 -3.60
C ASP A 194 -3.97 7.12 -2.82
N ALA A 195 -3.94 5.81 -3.07
CA ALA A 195 -3.19 4.85 -2.26
C ALA A 195 -1.88 4.43 -2.92
N PHE A 196 -0.75 4.60 -2.23
CA PHE A 196 0.57 4.13 -2.64
C PHE A 196 1.04 3.01 -1.72
N LEU A 197 0.99 1.77 -2.22
CA LEU A 197 1.29 0.59 -1.43
C LEU A 197 2.71 0.12 -1.70
N MET A 198 3.53 0.24 -0.66
CA MET A 198 4.94 -0.15 -0.66
C MET A 198 5.10 -1.50 0.06
N GLN A 199 5.39 -2.57 -0.68
CA GLN A 199 5.53 -3.91 -0.09
C GLN A 199 6.88 -4.05 0.62
N VAL A 200 6.90 -3.88 1.94
CA VAL A 200 8.14 -3.86 2.74
C VAL A 200 8.66 -5.23 3.17
N GLU A 201 7.79 -6.24 3.31
CA GLU A 201 8.16 -7.61 3.72
C GLU A 201 7.24 -8.63 3.03
N GLY A 202 7.78 -9.77 2.60
CA GLY A 202 6.99 -10.86 2.02
C GLY A 202 6.31 -10.51 0.68
N ARG A 203 5.17 -11.14 0.40
CA ARG A 203 4.38 -10.89 -0.82
C ARG A 203 2.88 -11.03 -0.58
N LYS A 204 2.08 -10.32 -1.37
CA LYS A 204 0.61 -10.34 -1.32
C LYS A 204 0.06 -10.44 -2.75
N HIS A 205 -1.04 -11.17 -2.94
CA HIS A 205 -1.72 -11.23 -4.23
C HIS A 205 -2.84 -10.20 -4.25
N TRP A 206 -2.81 -9.32 -5.24
CA TRP A 206 -3.71 -8.18 -5.38
C TRP A 206 -4.62 -8.37 -6.57
N LYS A 207 -5.90 -8.06 -6.38
CA LYS A 207 -6.85 -7.80 -7.46
C LYS A 207 -7.31 -6.37 -7.38
N VAL A 208 -7.30 -5.66 -8.50
CA VAL A 208 -7.76 -4.28 -8.64
C VAL A 208 -8.73 -4.19 -9.81
N PHE A 209 -9.83 -3.45 -9.64
CA PHE A 209 -10.87 -3.26 -10.63
C PHE A 209 -11.13 -1.76 -10.80
N ALA A 210 -11.07 -1.26 -12.03
CA ALA A 210 -11.37 0.15 -12.32
C ALA A 210 -12.85 0.50 -12.04
N PRO A 211 -13.19 1.78 -11.87
CA PRO A 211 -14.58 2.23 -11.95
C PRO A 211 -15.23 1.85 -13.28
N VAL A 212 -16.54 1.58 -13.27
CA VAL A 212 -17.28 1.09 -14.45
C VAL A 212 -17.87 2.25 -15.27
N GLY A 213 -18.05 3.42 -14.68
CA GLY A 213 -18.47 4.64 -15.35
C GLY A 213 -18.03 5.90 -14.60
N GLU A 214 -18.22 7.07 -15.23
CA GLU A 214 -17.80 8.36 -14.68
C GLU A 214 -18.40 8.67 -13.29
N GLY A 215 -19.62 8.17 -13.01
CA GLY A 215 -20.28 8.38 -11.72
C GLY A 215 -19.66 7.60 -10.54
N ASP A 216 -18.87 6.57 -10.82
CA ASP A 216 -18.18 5.76 -9.80
C ASP A 216 -16.69 6.13 -9.68
N ALA A 217 -16.20 7.00 -10.57
CA ALA A 217 -14.82 7.44 -10.57
C ALA A 217 -14.61 8.57 -9.55
N LEU A 218 -13.47 8.53 -8.87
CA LEU A 218 -13.03 9.55 -7.92
C LEU A 218 -14.06 9.88 -6.80
N PRO A 219 -14.63 8.87 -6.12
CA PRO A 219 -15.58 9.09 -5.04
C PRO A 219 -14.93 9.88 -3.90
N ARG A 220 -15.75 10.62 -3.16
CA ARG A 220 -15.31 11.40 -1.99
C ARG A 220 -15.39 10.64 -0.67
N ASP A 221 -16.03 9.48 -0.70
CA ASP A 221 -16.30 8.64 0.46
C ASP A 221 -15.88 7.19 0.17
N SER A 222 -15.39 6.49 1.19
CA SER A 222 -15.06 5.07 1.10
C SER A 222 -16.30 4.24 0.79
N SER A 223 -16.13 3.09 0.13
CA SER A 223 -17.25 2.17 -0.07
C SER A 223 -17.61 1.41 1.21
N GLY A 224 -18.75 0.71 1.17
CA GLY A 224 -18.94 -0.47 2.00
C GLY A 224 -18.08 -1.65 1.55
N ASN A 225 -18.29 -2.82 2.16
CA ASN A 225 -17.69 -4.06 1.71
C ASN A 225 -18.48 -4.63 0.52
N PHE A 226 -17.80 -4.93 -0.57
CA PHE A 226 -18.36 -5.68 -1.70
C PHE A 226 -18.23 -7.17 -1.45
N SER A 227 -19.22 -7.91 -1.94
CA SER A 227 -19.21 -9.38 -2.00
C SER A 227 -18.64 -9.88 -3.33
N ASP A 228 -18.34 -11.18 -3.41
CA ASP A 228 -17.99 -11.82 -4.68
C ASP A 228 -19.08 -11.66 -5.74
N SER A 229 -20.34 -11.55 -5.32
CA SER A 229 -21.47 -11.33 -6.23
C SER A 229 -21.51 -9.92 -6.81
N ASP A 230 -21.05 -8.92 -6.05
CA ASP A 230 -20.93 -7.54 -6.54
C ASP A 230 -19.82 -7.40 -7.59
N LEU A 231 -18.79 -8.26 -7.48
CA LEU A 231 -17.70 -8.35 -8.45
C LEU A 231 -17.99 -9.34 -9.59
N ALA A 232 -19.14 -10.03 -9.58
CA ALA A 232 -19.45 -11.02 -10.59
C ALA A 232 -19.56 -10.36 -11.99
N GLY A 233 -18.77 -10.88 -12.94
CA GLY A 233 -18.69 -10.33 -14.29
C GLY A 233 -17.80 -9.09 -14.43
N ARG A 234 -17.07 -8.72 -13.37
CA ARG A 234 -16.03 -7.69 -13.42
C ARG A 234 -14.68 -8.28 -13.78
N THR A 235 -13.93 -7.58 -14.63
CA THR A 235 -12.59 -7.95 -15.06
C THR A 235 -11.56 -7.13 -14.29
N PRO A 236 -10.63 -7.77 -13.55
CA PRO A 236 -9.60 -7.02 -12.84
C PRO A 236 -8.66 -6.31 -13.81
N VAL A 237 -8.41 -5.03 -13.57
CA VAL A 237 -7.37 -4.25 -14.23
C VAL A 237 -5.98 -4.62 -13.75
N PHE A 238 -5.86 -5.28 -12.60
CA PHE A 238 -4.64 -5.95 -12.17
C PHE A 238 -4.99 -7.18 -11.34
N ASP A 239 -4.31 -8.30 -11.61
CA ASP A 239 -4.45 -9.55 -10.86
C ASP A 239 -3.06 -10.21 -10.78
N GLY A 240 -2.38 -10.08 -9.65
CA GLY A 240 -1.00 -10.55 -9.54
C GLY A 240 -0.33 -10.36 -8.19
N TRP A 241 0.86 -10.95 -8.08
CA TRP A 241 1.71 -10.86 -6.89
C TRP A 241 2.46 -9.54 -6.84
N ILE A 242 2.42 -8.89 -5.68
CA ILE A 242 3.29 -7.78 -5.30
C ILE A 242 4.28 -8.32 -4.28
N GLU A 243 5.58 -8.25 -4.60
CA GLU A 243 6.66 -8.79 -3.79
C GLU A 243 7.43 -7.68 -3.07
N GLN A 244 8.24 -8.05 -2.08
CA GLN A 244 9.05 -7.11 -1.33
C GLN A 244 9.88 -6.20 -2.26
N GLY A 245 9.75 -4.88 -2.07
CA GLY A 245 10.36 -3.83 -2.89
C GLY A 245 9.48 -3.29 -4.02
N ASP A 246 8.38 -3.97 -4.36
CA ASP A 246 7.45 -3.53 -5.40
C ASP A 246 6.52 -2.41 -4.90
N LEU A 247 5.97 -1.65 -5.84
CA LEU A 247 4.96 -0.60 -5.60
C LEU A 247 3.67 -0.96 -6.35
N ILE A 248 2.52 -0.71 -5.73
CA ILE A 248 1.26 -0.54 -6.45
C ILE A 248 0.60 0.79 -6.04
N TYR A 249 0.24 1.61 -7.03
CA TYR A 249 -0.60 2.79 -6.87
C TYR A 249 -2.03 2.46 -7.29
N ILE A 250 -3.00 2.86 -6.46
CA ILE A 250 -4.42 2.64 -6.69
C ILE A 250 -5.13 4.00 -6.52
N PRO A 251 -5.71 4.58 -7.59
CA PRO A 251 -6.54 5.78 -7.46
C PRO A 251 -7.78 5.52 -6.60
N ARG A 252 -8.27 6.55 -5.91
CA ARG A 252 -9.55 6.46 -5.18
C ARG A 252 -10.69 6.01 -6.10
N GLY A 253 -11.56 5.14 -5.60
CA GLY A 253 -12.66 4.52 -6.37
C GLY A 253 -12.31 3.22 -7.11
N PHE A 254 -11.04 2.83 -7.20
CA PHE A 254 -10.68 1.50 -7.71
C PHE A 254 -10.94 0.45 -6.62
N ILE A 255 -11.85 -0.49 -6.90
CA ILE A 255 -12.09 -1.61 -5.98
C ILE A 255 -10.83 -2.46 -5.93
N HIS A 256 -10.39 -2.82 -4.74
CA HIS A 256 -9.25 -3.68 -4.56
C HIS A 256 -9.48 -4.71 -3.46
N GLN A 257 -8.83 -5.86 -3.59
CA GLN A 257 -8.81 -6.90 -2.58
C GLN A 257 -7.48 -7.63 -2.57
N VAL A 258 -7.17 -8.20 -1.41
CA VAL A 258 -5.89 -8.83 -1.14
C VAL A 258 -6.09 -10.19 -0.52
N PHE A 259 -5.36 -11.17 -1.01
CA PHE A 259 -5.25 -12.47 -0.36
C PHE A 259 -3.81 -12.94 -0.35
N ILE A 260 -3.46 -13.70 0.69
CA ILE A 260 -2.17 -14.39 0.78
C ILE A 260 -2.44 -15.87 0.61
N HIS A 261 -1.76 -16.51 -0.33
CA HIS A 261 -1.89 -17.94 -0.55
C HIS A 261 -1.07 -18.74 0.48
N SER A 262 -1.56 -19.89 0.92
CA SER A 262 -0.96 -20.73 1.97
C SER A 262 0.38 -21.37 1.57
N LEU A 263 0.66 -21.44 0.27
CA LEU A 263 1.90 -22.00 -0.28
C LEU A 263 2.89 -20.89 -0.62
N CYS A 264 3.50 -20.28 0.39
CA CYS A 264 4.64 -19.38 0.23
C CYS A 264 5.70 -19.75 1.27
N TYR A 265 6.55 -20.73 0.92
CA TYR A 265 7.84 -20.99 1.59
C TYR A 265 8.95 -20.29 0.81
#